data_AF-A9NN08-F1
#
_entry.id   AF-A9NN08-F1
#
_cell.length_a   1.000
_cell.length_b   1.000
_cell.length_c   1.000
_cell.angle_alpha   90.00
_cell.angle_beta   90.00
_cell.angle_gamma   90.00
#
_symmetry.space_group_name_H-M   'P 1'
#
loop_
_entity.id
_entity.type
_entity.pdbx_description
1 polymer ?
#
loop_
_entity_poly.entity_id
_entity_poly.type
_entity_poly.pdbx_seq_one_letter_code
_entity_poly.pdbx_strand_id
1 'polypeptide(L)'
;MHLCISYDLPRSVRTVPSFRALLCKPLKPSSNARVLHFLASPDSQSSTRACFWIKPRKPSQDFDLLRVGFSANWRAMTESSSEQNSSIYDFTAKDIRGEDVDLSVYKGKVLLIVNVASKCGLTTSNYKELNEVYAKYKDQGLEILAFPCNQFGEEEPGDNAQIAEAVCTRFKAEFPIFEKIEVNGSNAAPIYKFLKSSKGGTFGDSIKWNFTKFLVDKDGNVVERYAPTTSPLSFEKDVKKLLGVA
;
A
#
# COMPACT_ATOMS: atom_id res chain seq x y z
N MET A 1 12.74 -35.50 36.34
CA MET A 1 12.48 -35.24 37.78
C MET A 1 13.46 -34.16 38.22
N HIS A 2 12.99 -32.96 38.55
CA HIS A 2 13.84 -31.90 39.10
C HIS A 2 13.71 -31.92 40.62
N LEU A 3 14.84 -32.06 41.31
CA LEU A 3 14.91 -31.87 42.75
C LEU A 3 15.11 -30.37 43.00
N CYS A 4 14.06 -29.68 43.43
CA CYS A 4 14.14 -28.30 43.89
C CYS A 4 14.15 -28.31 45.41
N ILE A 5 15.23 -27.83 46.02
CA ILE A 5 15.28 -27.57 47.46
C ILE A 5 14.90 -26.10 47.67
N SER A 6 13.82 -25.86 48.41
CA SER A 6 13.38 -24.53 48.83
C SER A 6 14.11 -24.15 50.12
N TYR A 7 14.58 -22.89 50.20
CA TYR A 7 15.01 -22.27 51.46
C TYR A 7 14.11 -21.07 51.76
N ASP A 8 13.65 -20.98 53.00
CA ASP A 8 12.92 -19.81 53.52
C ASP A 8 13.89 -18.73 54.01
N LEU A 9 13.64 -17.47 53.63
CA LEU A 9 14.34 -16.30 54.15
C LEU A 9 13.63 -15.78 55.42
N PRO A 10 14.37 -15.29 56.43
CA PRO A 10 13.80 -14.89 57.72
C PRO A 10 12.89 -13.65 57.61
N ARG A 11 11.80 -13.68 58.38
CA ARG A 11 10.82 -12.61 58.51
C ARG A 11 11.40 -11.39 59.22
N SER A 12 11.61 -10.30 58.50
CA SER A 12 11.42 -8.95 59.05
C SER A 12 11.20 -7.93 57.93
N VAL A 13 10.16 -7.11 58.12
CA VAL A 13 9.74 -5.93 57.34
C VAL A 13 9.10 -6.17 55.96
N ARG A 14 7.77 -5.98 55.93
CA ARG A 14 6.93 -5.86 54.73
C ARG A 14 7.11 -4.47 54.12
N THR A 15 7.28 -4.38 52.80
CA THR A 15 6.51 -3.52 51.85
C THR A 15 7.21 -3.43 50.48
N VAL A 16 7.12 -4.47 49.63
CA VAL A 16 7.12 -4.37 48.14
C VAL A 16 6.85 -5.74 47.52
N PRO A 17 6.14 -5.85 46.37
CA PRO A 17 5.99 -7.11 45.64
C PRO A 17 7.34 -7.60 45.12
N SER A 18 7.66 -8.84 45.47
CA SER A 18 8.91 -9.54 45.15
C SER A 18 9.05 -9.82 43.65
N PHE A 19 10.03 -9.19 43.00
CA PHE A 19 10.59 -9.68 41.74
C PHE A 19 11.52 -10.86 42.07
N ARG A 20 11.11 -12.07 41.71
CA ARG A 20 11.92 -13.28 41.84
C ARG A 20 12.81 -13.40 40.60
N ALA A 21 14.08 -12.99 40.71
CA ALA A 21 15.07 -13.21 39.66
C ALA A 21 15.47 -14.70 39.64
N LEU A 22 15.21 -15.38 38.52
CA LEU A 22 15.68 -16.73 38.24
C LEU A 22 16.93 -16.64 37.34
N LEU A 23 18.10 -16.91 37.91
CA LEU A 23 19.33 -17.11 37.14
C LEU A 23 19.48 -18.61 36.84
N CYS A 24 19.18 -19.01 35.61
CA CYS A 24 19.48 -20.35 35.10
C CYS A 24 20.76 -20.31 34.25
N LYS A 25 21.77 -21.09 34.62
CA LYS A 25 22.95 -21.35 33.78
C LYS A 25 22.67 -22.53 32.83
N PRO A 26 23.15 -22.49 31.56
CA PRO A 26 22.91 -23.57 30.61
C PRO A 26 23.81 -24.79 30.90
N LEU A 27 23.22 -25.99 30.91
CA LEU A 27 23.94 -27.27 30.86
C LEU A 27 24.07 -27.75 29.41
N LYS A 28 25.24 -28.31 29.07
CA LYS A 28 25.63 -28.82 27.75
C LYS A 28 24.76 -30.00 27.28
N PRO A 29 24.65 -30.24 25.95
CA PRO A 29 23.73 -31.23 25.41
C PRO A 29 24.34 -32.64 25.49
N SER A 30 23.51 -33.62 25.84
CA SER A 30 23.80 -35.05 25.67
C SER A 30 22.77 -35.65 24.72
N SER A 31 23.28 -36.44 23.78
CA SER A 31 22.63 -37.08 22.65
C SER A 31 21.64 -38.20 23.03
N ASN A 32 20.65 -38.38 22.15
CA ASN A 32 19.68 -39.48 22.03
C ASN A 32 18.38 -39.37 22.86
N ALA A 33 17.29 -38.93 22.22
CA ALA A 33 16.02 -39.67 22.21
C ALA A 33 14.93 -39.00 21.35
N ARG A 34 14.43 -39.80 20.39
CA ARG A 34 13.05 -39.95 19.90
C ARG A 34 12.17 -38.71 19.70
N VAL A 35 11.78 -38.54 18.43
CA VAL A 35 10.71 -37.71 17.89
C VAL A 35 9.42 -37.89 18.69
N LEU A 36 9.04 -36.84 19.42
CA LEU A 36 7.70 -36.66 19.98
C LEU A 36 7.07 -35.48 19.23
N HIS A 37 5.93 -35.72 18.60
CA HIS A 37 5.09 -34.68 18.00
C HIS A 37 4.76 -33.62 19.06
N PHE A 38 5.34 -32.43 18.92
CA PHE A 38 4.92 -31.26 19.68
C PHE A 38 3.68 -30.67 19.01
N LEU A 39 2.52 -30.89 19.62
CA LEU A 39 1.38 -29.99 19.46
C LEU A 39 1.74 -28.70 20.20
N ALA A 40 2.28 -27.72 19.47
CA ALA A 40 2.43 -26.38 19.97
C ALA A 40 1.03 -25.77 20.14
N SER A 41 0.69 -25.38 21.37
CA SER A 41 -0.40 -24.45 21.63
C SER A 41 -0.17 -23.17 20.84
N PRO A 42 -1.19 -22.59 20.19
CA PRO A 42 -1.05 -21.26 19.63
C PRO A 42 -1.07 -20.27 20.79
N ASP A 43 0.13 -19.83 21.19
CA ASP A 43 0.29 -18.62 21.98
C ASP A 43 -0.44 -17.47 21.29
N SER A 44 -1.16 -16.71 22.11
CA SER A 44 -1.94 -15.54 21.77
C SER A 44 -1.05 -14.42 21.20
N GLN A 45 -0.70 -14.51 19.92
CA GLN A 45 -0.33 -13.35 19.13
C GLN A 45 -1.61 -12.69 18.64
N SER A 46 -2.11 -11.79 19.49
CA SER A 46 -3.08 -10.77 19.12
C SER A 46 -2.64 -10.11 17.82
N SER A 47 -3.44 -10.33 16.77
CA SER A 47 -3.29 -9.83 15.41
C SER A 47 -3.24 -8.31 15.37
N THR A 48 -2.06 -7.74 15.58
CA THR A 48 -1.70 -6.38 15.14
C THR A 48 -0.89 -6.50 13.85
N ARG A 49 -1.53 -6.99 12.78
CA ARG A 49 -1.06 -6.67 11.43
C ARG A 49 -1.26 -5.17 11.26
N ALA A 50 -0.25 -4.37 11.59
CA ALA A 50 -0.20 -2.99 11.12
C ALA A 50 -0.34 -3.01 9.59
N CYS A 51 -1.08 -2.05 9.02
CA CYS A 51 -1.11 -1.85 7.57
C CYS A 51 0.29 -1.48 7.09
N PHE A 52 1.12 -2.49 6.88
CA PHE A 52 2.40 -2.34 6.22
C PHE A 52 2.10 -2.30 4.73
N TRP A 53 1.91 -1.09 4.21
CA TRP A 53 2.09 -0.81 2.79
C TRP A 53 3.58 -1.06 2.51
N ILE A 54 3.88 -2.30 2.12
CA ILE A 54 5.24 -2.76 1.85
C ILE A 54 5.81 -1.83 0.78
N LYS A 55 6.98 -1.25 1.05
CA LYS A 55 7.72 -0.53 0.01
C LYS A 55 7.91 -1.47 -1.18
N PRO A 56 7.42 -1.15 -2.39
CA PRO A 56 7.78 -1.94 -3.55
C PRO A 56 9.31 -1.91 -3.67
N ARG A 57 9.95 -3.09 -3.76
CA ARG A 57 11.40 -3.14 -3.95
C ARG A 57 11.72 -2.50 -5.30
N LYS A 58 12.57 -1.48 -5.31
CA LYS A 58 13.15 -0.95 -6.55
C LYS A 58 13.84 -2.12 -7.28
N PRO A 59 13.61 -2.30 -8.60
CA PRO A 59 14.49 -3.12 -9.41
C PRO A 59 15.92 -2.56 -9.29
N SER A 60 16.90 -3.39 -8.96
CA SER A 60 18.31 -3.00 -8.98
C SER A 60 18.70 -2.64 -10.41
N GLN A 61 18.97 -1.36 -10.67
CA GLN A 61 19.64 -0.95 -11.90
C GLN A 61 21.09 -0.60 -11.55
N ASP A 62 21.96 -1.60 -11.67
CA ASP A 62 23.39 -1.38 -11.81
C ASP A 62 23.64 -0.89 -13.24
N PHE A 63 23.98 0.39 -13.37
CA PHE A 63 24.64 0.90 -14.58
C PHE A 63 26.08 1.24 -14.21
N ASP A 64 26.98 0.33 -14.58
CA ASP A 64 28.42 0.56 -14.58
C ASP A 64 28.75 1.74 -15.50
N LEU A 65 29.15 2.86 -14.91
CA LEU A 65 29.68 4.02 -15.62
C LEU A 65 31.14 3.76 -15.99
N LEU A 66 31.37 3.23 -17.20
CA LEU A 66 32.68 3.34 -17.83
C LEU A 66 32.88 4.80 -18.28
N ARG A 67 33.69 5.54 -17.52
CA ARG A 67 34.18 6.87 -17.91
C ARG A 67 35.04 6.76 -19.17
N VAL A 68 34.56 7.31 -20.29
CA VAL A 68 35.43 7.72 -21.40
C VAL A 68 35.22 9.21 -21.61
N GLY A 69 36.27 9.99 -21.34
CA GLY A 69 36.25 11.44 -21.45
C GLY A 69 36.35 11.90 -22.89
N PHE A 70 35.49 12.83 -23.28
CA PHE A 70 35.70 13.73 -24.41
C PHE A 70 35.24 15.14 -24.04
N SER A 71 36.16 16.09 -24.25
CA SER A 71 36.02 17.51 -23.98
C SER A 71 35.05 18.22 -24.94
N ALA A 72 34.31 19.16 -24.34
CA ALA A 72 33.88 20.46 -24.88
C ALA A 72 33.19 20.52 -26.26
N ASN A 73 31.86 20.62 -26.22
CA ASN A 73 31.10 21.69 -26.89
C ASN A 73 29.65 21.69 -26.38
N TRP A 74 29.40 22.32 -25.23
CA TRP A 74 28.05 22.56 -24.71
C TRP A 74 27.44 23.76 -25.45
N ARG A 75 26.82 23.52 -26.61
CA ARG A 75 25.74 24.38 -27.07
C ARG A 75 24.50 23.94 -26.31
N ALA A 76 24.03 24.81 -25.42
CA ALA A 76 22.73 24.68 -24.77
C ALA A 76 21.63 24.63 -25.85
N MET A 77 21.22 23.42 -26.21
CA MET A 77 19.90 23.19 -26.75
C MET A 77 19.00 22.97 -25.55
N THR A 78 18.29 24.03 -25.16
CA THR A 78 17.08 23.89 -24.35
C THR A 78 16.04 23.21 -25.22
N GLU A 79 16.18 21.90 -25.33
CA GLU A 79 15.17 21.04 -25.92
C GLU A 79 14.15 20.79 -24.81
N SER A 80 13.11 21.64 -24.80
CA SER A 80 11.87 21.33 -24.10
C SER A 80 11.20 20.20 -24.87
N SER A 81 11.65 18.98 -24.65
CA SER A 81 10.86 17.80 -24.95
C SER A 81 9.68 17.83 -23.98
N SER A 82 8.48 18.10 -24.49
CA SER A 82 7.27 17.78 -23.77
C SER A 82 7.29 16.28 -23.49
N GLU A 83 7.56 15.88 -22.25
CA GLU A 83 7.33 14.52 -21.76
C GLU A 83 5.84 14.21 -21.93
N GLN A 84 5.49 13.65 -23.09
CA GLN A 84 4.19 13.03 -23.29
C GLN A 84 4.28 11.65 -22.65
N ASN A 85 3.99 11.59 -21.35
CA ASN A 85 3.90 10.31 -20.64
C ASN A 85 2.89 9.42 -21.36
N SER A 86 3.37 8.30 -21.87
CA SER A 86 2.59 7.37 -22.69
C SER A 86 1.91 6.30 -21.85
N SER A 87 2.42 6.10 -20.62
CA SER A 87 1.97 5.05 -19.72
C SER A 87 1.86 5.56 -18.28
N ILE A 88 1.04 4.88 -17.47
CA ILE A 88 0.97 5.13 -16.03
C ILE A 88 2.33 4.92 -15.33
N TYR A 89 3.21 4.13 -15.93
CA TYR A 89 4.51 3.78 -15.38
C TYR A 89 5.56 4.90 -15.51
N ASP A 90 5.26 5.95 -16.26
CA ASP A 90 6.14 7.13 -16.43
C ASP A 90 5.98 8.14 -15.28
N PHE A 91 5.10 7.87 -14.32
CA PHE A 91 4.80 8.77 -13.21
C PHE A 91 5.46 8.34 -11.90
N THR A 92 5.78 9.33 -11.08
CA THR A 92 6.10 9.16 -9.66
C THR A 92 4.99 9.78 -8.83
N ALA A 93 4.66 9.16 -7.70
CA ALA A 93 3.75 9.70 -6.71
C ALA A 93 4.29 9.48 -5.30
N LYS A 94 3.95 10.34 -4.35
CA LYS A 94 4.35 10.17 -2.96
C LYS A 94 3.42 9.20 -2.24
N ASP A 95 3.99 8.25 -1.52
CA ASP A 95 3.22 7.41 -0.62
C ASP A 95 2.62 8.24 0.53
N ILE A 96 1.76 7.64 1.35
CA ILE A 96 1.14 8.32 2.50
C ILE A 96 2.16 8.86 3.54
N ARG A 97 3.44 8.44 3.47
CA ARG A 97 4.53 8.94 4.33
C ARG A 97 5.33 10.08 3.68
N GLY A 98 5.01 10.45 2.44
CA GLY A 98 5.69 11.50 1.67
C GLY A 98 6.87 11.01 0.82
N GLU A 99 7.10 9.69 0.78
CA GLU A 99 8.23 9.09 0.06
C GLU A 99 7.89 8.87 -1.41
N ASP A 100 8.82 9.18 -2.31
CA ASP A 100 8.59 9.00 -3.76
C ASP A 100 8.50 7.51 -4.13
N VAL A 101 7.42 7.16 -4.84
CA VAL A 101 7.17 5.84 -5.42
C VAL A 101 7.10 5.99 -6.93
N ASP A 102 8.11 5.45 -7.61
CA ASP A 102 8.11 5.28 -9.06
C ASP A 102 7.05 4.23 -9.42
N LEU A 103 6.06 4.58 -10.23
CA LEU A 103 4.96 3.68 -10.56
C LEU A 103 5.37 2.54 -11.50
N SER A 104 6.55 2.60 -12.11
CA SER A 104 7.11 1.48 -12.89
C SER A 104 7.29 0.20 -12.07
N VAL A 105 7.32 0.29 -10.73
CA VAL A 105 7.31 -0.87 -9.83
C VAL A 105 6.04 -1.73 -9.96
N TYR A 106 4.97 -1.18 -10.52
CA TYR A 106 3.72 -1.89 -10.77
C TYR A 106 3.59 -2.42 -12.20
N LYS A 107 4.67 -2.38 -13.00
CA LYS A 107 4.68 -2.90 -14.37
C LYS A 107 4.32 -4.39 -14.40
N GLY A 108 3.43 -4.76 -15.33
CA GLY A 108 2.92 -6.12 -15.45
C GLY A 108 1.75 -6.44 -14.51
N LYS A 109 1.34 -5.52 -13.63
CA LYS A 109 0.15 -5.64 -12.80
C LYS A 109 -1.04 -4.92 -13.43
N VAL A 110 -2.24 -5.45 -13.18
CA VAL A 110 -3.49 -4.73 -13.41
C VAL A 110 -3.66 -3.73 -12.27
N LEU A 111 -3.90 -2.46 -12.57
CA LEU A 111 -4.07 -1.43 -11.54
C LEU A 111 -5.52 -0.96 -11.48
N LEU A 112 -6.04 -0.84 -10.27
CA LEU A 112 -7.26 -0.08 -9.99
C LEU A 112 -6.88 1.18 -9.23
N ILE A 113 -6.93 2.33 -9.91
CA ILE A 113 -6.57 3.63 -9.32
C ILE A 113 -7.85 4.33 -8.89
N VAL A 114 -7.92 4.77 -7.63
CA VAL A 114 -9.15 5.31 -7.04
C VAL A 114 -8.88 6.56 -6.21
N ASN A 115 -9.68 7.62 -6.40
CA ASN A 115 -9.65 8.76 -5.48
C ASN A 115 -10.56 8.45 -4.28
N VAL A 116 -10.06 8.61 -3.07
CA VAL A 116 -10.78 8.21 -1.85
C VAL A 116 -11.02 9.38 -0.90
N ALA A 117 -11.99 9.18 -0.02
CA ALA A 117 -12.26 10.03 1.13
C ALA A 117 -12.78 9.17 2.29
N SER A 118 -12.65 9.65 3.52
CA SER A 118 -12.87 8.93 4.77
C SER A 118 -14.20 9.33 5.43
N LYS A 119 -14.76 10.49 5.06
CA LYS A 119 -16.03 11.02 5.57
C LYS A 119 -17.14 11.08 4.52
N CYS A 120 -16.96 10.42 3.38
CA CYS A 120 -17.96 10.35 2.31
C CYS A 120 -19.07 9.33 2.62
N GLY A 121 -20.30 9.60 2.20
CA GLY A 121 -21.41 8.63 2.29
C GLY A 121 -21.17 7.32 1.54
N LEU A 122 -20.27 7.31 0.55
CA LEU A 122 -19.87 6.13 -0.22
C LEU A 122 -18.70 5.35 0.40
N THR A 123 -18.09 5.86 1.46
CA THR A 123 -16.84 5.32 2.03
C THR A 123 -16.99 3.87 2.49
N THR A 124 -18.02 3.59 3.28
CA THR A 124 -18.18 2.29 3.93
C THR A 124 -18.35 1.16 2.92
N SER A 125 -19.18 1.35 1.89
CA SER A 125 -19.39 0.35 0.83
C SER A 125 -18.16 0.22 -0.06
N ASN A 126 -17.56 1.34 -0.48
CA ASN A 126 -16.41 1.30 -1.39
C ASN A 126 -15.19 0.64 -0.76
N TYR A 127 -14.77 1.03 0.46
CA TYR A 127 -13.64 0.37 1.11
C TYR A 127 -13.89 -1.12 1.34
N LYS A 128 -15.11 -1.51 1.73
CA LYS A 128 -15.48 -2.92 1.89
C LYS A 128 -15.29 -3.70 0.58
N GLU A 129 -15.86 -3.20 -0.51
CA GLU A 129 -15.82 -3.89 -1.80
C GLU A 129 -14.44 -3.85 -2.46
N LEU A 130 -13.68 -2.75 -2.30
CA LEU A 130 -12.28 -2.67 -2.73
C LEU A 130 -11.42 -3.71 -1.99
N ASN A 131 -11.59 -3.83 -0.67
CA ASN A 131 -10.89 -4.85 0.11
C ASN A 131 -11.25 -6.27 -0.34
N GLU A 132 -12.53 -6.51 -0.65
CA GLU A 132 -12.98 -7.82 -1.14
C GLU A 132 -12.34 -8.17 -2.48
N VAL A 133 -12.38 -7.26 -3.46
CA VAL A 133 -11.75 -7.45 -4.77
C VAL A 133 -10.24 -7.63 -4.60
N TYR A 134 -9.59 -6.80 -3.80
CA TYR A 134 -8.16 -6.88 -3.56
C TYR A 134 -7.75 -8.20 -2.90
N ALA A 135 -8.47 -8.65 -1.87
CA ALA A 135 -8.20 -9.92 -1.21
C ALA A 135 -8.29 -11.12 -2.17
N LYS A 136 -9.20 -11.08 -3.15
CA LYS A 136 -9.35 -12.14 -4.16
C LYS A 136 -8.19 -12.16 -5.18
N TYR A 137 -7.69 -11.00 -5.60
CA TYR A 137 -6.85 -10.90 -6.81
C TYR A 137 -5.45 -10.32 -6.60
N LYS A 138 -5.08 -9.84 -5.40
CA LYS A 138 -3.75 -9.26 -5.16
C LYS A 138 -2.61 -10.23 -5.51
N ASP A 139 -2.78 -11.50 -5.16
CA ASP A 139 -1.79 -12.56 -5.44
C ASP A 139 -1.84 -13.04 -6.91
N GLN A 140 -2.80 -12.56 -7.70
CA GLN A 140 -2.96 -12.87 -9.12
C GLN A 140 -2.49 -11.71 -10.02
N GLY A 141 -1.96 -10.62 -9.43
CA GLY A 141 -1.41 -9.48 -10.16
C GLY A 141 -2.32 -8.24 -10.19
N LEU A 142 -3.33 -8.14 -9.33
CA LEU A 142 -4.05 -6.90 -9.09
C LEU A 142 -3.31 -6.03 -8.06
N GLU A 143 -3.25 -4.73 -8.30
CA GLU A 143 -2.88 -3.73 -7.31
C GLU A 143 -3.94 -2.62 -7.26
N ILE A 144 -4.28 -2.13 -6.06
CA ILE A 144 -5.14 -0.94 -5.92
C ILE A 144 -4.27 0.23 -5.45
N LEU A 145 -4.33 1.36 -6.15
CA LEU A 145 -3.62 2.58 -5.75
C LEU A 145 -4.66 3.62 -5.33
N ALA A 146 -4.73 3.91 -4.04
CA ALA A 146 -5.72 4.85 -3.50
C ALA A 146 -5.09 6.22 -3.22
N PHE A 147 -5.73 7.26 -3.74
CA PHE A 147 -5.31 8.65 -3.64
C PHE A 147 -6.34 9.46 -2.86
N PRO A 148 -6.09 9.78 -1.58
CA PRO A 148 -6.96 10.65 -0.80
C PRO A 148 -7.13 12.01 -1.48
N CYS A 149 -8.35 12.58 -1.45
CA CYS A 149 -8.62 13.88 -2.07
C CYS A 149 -9.72 14.63 -1.30
N ASN A 150 -9.47 15.92 -1.02
CA ASN A 150 -10.40 16.76 -0.27
C ASN A 150 -11.27 17.69 -1.14
N GLN A 151 -11.17 17.61 -2.47
CA GLN A 151 -11.86 18.54 -3.38
C GLN A 151 -13.38 18.32 -3.47
N PHE A 152 -13.91 17.25 -2.85
CA PHE A 152 -15.32 16.87 -2.93
C PHE A 152 -15.96 16.92 -1.55
N GLY A 153 -16.71 17.99 -1.30
CA GLY A 153 -17.43 18.18 -0.03
C GLY A 153 -16.54 18.27 1.22
N GLU A 154 -15.23 18.51 1.04
CA GLU A 154 -14.24 18.49 2.12
C GLU A 154 -14.27 17.20 2.97
N GLU A 155 -14.55 16.07 2.31
CA GLU A 155 -14.75 14.77 2.96
C GLU A 155 -13.44 14.05 3.33
N GLU A 156 -12.27 14.66 3.07
CA GLU A 156 -10.93 14.19 3.46
C GLU A 156 -10.09 15.30 4.13
N PRO A 157 -10.57 15.87 5.25
CA PRO A 157 -9.97 17.07 5.84
C PRO A 157 -8.66 16.76 6.59
N GLY A 158 -8.44 15.51 6.99
CA GLY A 158 -7.27 15.12 7.78
C GLY A 158 -5.95 15.21 7.01
N ASP A 159 -4.85 15.31 7.74
CA ASP A 159 -3.51 15.18 7.16
C ASP A 159 -3.17 13.71 6.81
N ASN A 160 -2.02 13.49 6.18
CA ASN A 160 -1.61 12.15 5.77
C ASN A 160 -1.51 11.15 6.95
N ALA A 161 -1.11 11.59 8.14
CA ALA A 161 -1.00 10.72 9.30
C ALA A 161 -2.38 10.30 9.82
N GLN A 162 -3.32 11.24 9.89
CA GLN A 162 -4.72 10.98 10.26
C GLN A 162 -5.41 10.07 9.24
N ILE A 163 -5.14 10.28 7.95
CA ILE A 163 -5.67 9.43 6.87
C ILE A 163 -5.10 8.02 6.99
N ALA A 164 -3.79 7.87 7.17
CA ALA A 164 -3.15 6.57 7.35
C ALA A 164 -3.78 5.79 8.52
N GLU A 165 -3.99 6.46 9.65
CA GLU A 165 -4.61 5.86 10.84
C GLU A 165 -6.05 5.42 10.55
N ALA A 166 -6.86 6.28 9.94
CA ALA A 166 -8.25 5.96 9.60
C ALA A 166 -8.34 4.77 8.63
N VAL A 167 -7.51 4.76 7.59
CA VAL A 167 -7.51 3.69 6.60
C VAL A 167 -7.01 2.36 7.19
N CYS A 168 -6.00 2.41 8.06
CA CYS A 168 -5.47 1.24 8.73
C CYS A 168 -6.46 0.62 9.71
N THR A 169 -7.03 1.44 10.60
CA THR A 169 -7.82 0.94 11.73
C THR A 169 -9.27 0.72 11.39
N ARG A 170 -9.90 1.71 10.75
CA ARG A 170 -11.35 1.70 10.48
C ARG A 170 -11.66 0.92 9.21
N PHE A 171 -10.89 1.12 8.14
CA PHE A 171 -11.17 0.50 6.84
C PHE A 171 -10.37 -0.77 6.59
N LYS A 172 -9.30 -1.03 7.36
CA LYS A 172 -8.45 -2.23 7.24
C LYS A 172 -8.00 -2.50 5.82
N ALA A 173 -7.69 -1.44 5.06
CA ALA A 173 -7.24 -1.62 3.69
C ALA A 173 -5.86 -2.29 3.67
N GLU A 174 -5.60 -3.12 2.66
CA GLU A 174 -4.33 -3.84 2.48
C GLU A 174 -3.58 -3.43 1.19
N PHE A 175 -4.16 -2.52 0.40
CA PHE A 175 -3.57 -1.92 -0.79
C PHE A 175 -2.94 -0.52 -0.55
N PRO A 176 -1.89 -0.14 -1.29
CA PRO A 176 -1.19 1.15 -1.13
C PRO A 176 -2.08 2.40 -1.07
N ILE A 177 -1.82 3.23 -0.06
CA ILE A 177 -2.38 4.58 0.09
C ILE A 177 -1.27 5.60 -0.19
N PHE A 178 -1.58 6.57 -1.05
CA PHE A 178 -0.69 7.67 -1.43
C PHE A 178 -1.00 8.92 -0.61
N GLU A 179 -0.15 9.94 -0.74
CA GLU A 179 -0.45 11.23 -0.13
C GLU A 179 -1.77 11.83 -0.64
N LYS A 180 -2.34 12.73 0.16
CA LYS A 180 -3.50 13.50 -0.28
C LYS A 180 -3.13 14.42 -1.45
N ILE A 181 -3.89 14.33 -2.54
CA ILE A 181 -3.65 15.12 -3.76
C ILE A 181 -4.90 15.86 -4.23
N GLU A 182 -4.70 16.80 -5.15
CA GLU A 182 -5.77 17.33 -5.99
C GLU A 182 -5.90 16.49 -7.28
N VAL A 183 -7.14 16.23 -7.70
CA VAL A 183 -7.45 15.45 -8.92
C VAL A 183 -8.05 16.30 -10.03
N ASN A 184 -8.53 17.50 -9.69
CA ASN A 184 -9.10 18.50 -10.59
C ASN A 184 -8.37 19.85 -10.47
N GLY A 185 -8.61 20.75 -11.43
CA GLY A 185 -8.01 22.08 -11.47
C GLY A 185 -6.57 22.11 -11.99
N SER A 186 -5.97 23.29 -11.96
CA SER A 186 -4.59 23.53 -12.41
C SER A 186 -3.57 22.73 -11.59
N ASN A 187 -3.86 22.54 -10.31
CA ASN A 187 -3.01 21.85 -9.34
C ASN A 187 -3.23 20.34 -9.32
N ALA A 188 -4.08 19.79 -10.20
CA ALA A 188 -4.29 18.35 -10.28
C ALA A 188 -2.95 17.62 -10.49
N ALA A 189 -2.76 16.54 -9.72
CA ALA A 189 -1.58 15.69 -9.82
C ALA A 189 -1.37 15.21 -11.27
N PRO A 190 -0.13 15.15 -11.78
CA PRO A 190 0.15 14.75 -13.16
C PRO A 190 -0.50 13.40 -13.54
N ILE A 191 -0.46 12.42 -12.63
CA ILE A 191 -1.12 11.12 -12.81
C ILE A 191 -2.62 11.27 -13.07
N TYR A 192 -3.34 12.14 -12.34
CA TYR A 192 -4.78 12.35 -12.55
C TYR A 192 -5.09 13.16 -13.80
N LYS A 193 -4.19 14.07 -14.22
CA LYS A 193 -4.30 14.72 -15.53
C LYS A 193 -4.23 13.68 -16.65
N PHE A 194 -3.26 12.77 -16.58
CA PHE A 194 -3.15 11.65 -17.52
C PHE A 194 -4.38 10.77 -17.53
N LEU A 195 -4.80 10.23 -16.36
CA LEU A 195 -5.95 9.33 -16.26
C LEU A 195 -7.23 9.94 -16.87
N LYS A 196 -7.51 11.21 -16.57
CA LYS A 196 -8.65 11.94 -17.12
C LYS A 196 -8.54 12.15 -18.63
N SER A 197 -7.34 12.44 -19.14
CA SER A 197 -7.13 12.61 -20.58
C SER A 197 -7.25 11.30 -21.37
N SER A 198 -6.79 10.17 -20.79
CA SER A 198 -6.89 8.85 -21.41
C SER A 198 -8.32 8.32 -21.42
N LYS A 199 -9.08 8.57 -20.33
CA LYS A 199 -10.50 8.19 -20.20
C LYS A 199 -11.31 9.35 -19.60
N GLY A 200 -11.76 10.23 -20.49
CA GLY A 200 -12.68 11.32 -20.15
C GLY A 200 -14.06 10.80 -19.73
N GLY A 201 -14.84 11.65 -19.05
CA GLY A 201 -16.27 11.41 -18.86
C GLY A 201 -17.07 11.89 -20.07
N THR A 202 -18.34 11.49 -20.15
CA THR A 202 -19.26 11.89 -21.24
C THR A 202 -19.52 13.39 -21.33
N PHE A 203 -19.30 14.14 -20.24
CA PHE A 203 -19.46 15.60 -20.14
C PHE A 203 -18.21 16.25 -19.52
N GLY A 204 -17.07 16.05 -20.21
CA GLY A 204 -15.76 16.52 -19.80
C GLY A 204 -14.99 15.50 -18.96
N ASP A 205 -13.69 15.75 -18.81
CA ASP A 205 -12.74 14.82 -18.20
C ASP A 205 -12.67 14.92 -16.67
N SER A 206 -13.13 16.03 -16.08
CA SER A 206 -13.14 16.28 -14.63
C SER A 206 -13.72 15.14 -13.80
N ILE A 207 -13.08 14.83 -12.66
CA ILE A 207 -13.58 13.88 -11.66
C ILE A 207 -14.81 14.49 -10.99
N LYS A 208 -15.92 13.76 -10.92
CA LYS A 208 -17.20 14.31 -10.45
C LYS A 208 -17.39 14.16 -8.94
N TRP A 209 -16.81 13.13 -8.32
CA TRP A 209 -16.91 12.87 -6.88
C TRP A 209 -15.83 11.92 -6.37
N ASN A 210 -15.82 11.69 -5.05
CA ASN A 210 -15.08 10.61 -4.39
C ASN A 210 -15.41 9.24 -4.98
N PHE A 211 -14.42 8.35 -4.99
CA PHE A 211 -14.50 6.99 -5.51
C PHE A 211 -14.73 6.88 -7.02
N THR A 212 -14.21 7.80 -7.83
CA THR A 212 -14.02 7.50 -9.26
C THR A 212 -12.87 6.50 -9.39
N LYS A 213 -13.04 5.47 -10.21
CA LYS A 213 -12.01 4.43 -10.41
C LYS A 213 -11.55 4.38 -11.84
N PHE A 214 -10.26 4.13 -12.03
CA PHE A 214 -9.66 3.87 -13.34
C PHE A 214 -9.05 2.49 -13.33
N LEU A 215 -9.39 1.69 -14.33
CA LEU A 215 -8.79 0.38 -14.55
C LEU A 215 -7.68 0.52 -15.58
N VAL A 216 -6.50 -0.01 -15.25
CA VAL A 216 -5.30 0.06 -16.06
C VAL A 216 -4.81 -1.37 -16.31
N ASP A 217 -4.47 -1.68 -17.56
CA ASP A 217 -3.93 -2.99 -17.93
C ASP A 217 -2.47 -3.18 -17.51
N LYS A 218 -1.92 -4.36 -17.80
CA LYS A 218 -0.54 -4.76 -17.45
C LYS A 218 0.54 -3.98 -18.20
N ASP A 219 0.17 -3.31 -19.29
CA ASP A 219 1.05 -2.48 -20.13
C ASP A 219 0.98 -0.99 -19.71
N GLY A 220 0.10 -0.66 -18.75
CA GLY A 220 -0.04 0.66 -18.19
C GLY A 220 -1.01 1.57 -18.95
N ASN A 221 -1.85 1.00 -19.83
CA ASN A 221 -2.89 1.73 -20.55
C ASN A 221 -4.17 1.81 -19.74
N VAL A 222 -4.78 3.00 -19.69
CA VAL A 222 -6.07 3.19 -19.03
C VAL A 222 -7.18 2.60 -19.90
N VAL A 223 -7.81 1.51 -19.45
CA VAL A 223 -8.80 0.78 -20.25
C VAL A 223 -10.23 1.21 -19.96
N GLU A 224 -10.54 1.56 -18.71
CA GLU A 224 -11.90 1.92 -18.29
C GLU A 224 -11.92 2.93 -17.15
N ARG A 225 -13.00 3.71 -17.05
CA ARG A 225 -13.30 4.63 -15.95
C ARG A 225 -14.69 4.36 -15.39
N TYR A 226 -14.75 4.05 -14.10
CA TYR A 226 -16.00 3.79 -13.38
C TYR A 226 -16.44 4.98 -12.54
N ALA A 227 -17.75 5.22 -12.52
CA ALA A 227 -18.35 6.31 -11.77
C ALA A 227 -18.24 6.07 -10.24
N PRO A 228 -18.33 7.15 -9.43
CA PRO A 228 -18.44 7.08 -7.98
C PRO A 228 -19.40 6.01 -7.44
N THR A 229 -20.57 5.91 -8.07
CA THR A 229 -21.67 5.01 -7.68
C THR A 229 -21.52 3.59 -8.23
N THR A 230 -20.56 3.34 -9.12
CA THR A 230 -20.28 1.99 -9.61
C THR A 230 -19.57 1.19 -8.52
N SER A 231 -20.21 0.09 -8.11
CA SER A 231 -19.70 -0.90 -7.16
C SER A 231 -18.45 -1.61 -7.70
N PRO A 232 -17.35 -1.71 -6.94
CA PRO A 232 -16.20 -2.54 -7.31
C PRO A 232 -16.52 -4.00 -7.67
N LEU A 233 -17.57 -4.58 -7.08
CA LEU A 233 -17.98 -5.95 -7.38
C LEU A 233 -18.67 -6.06 -8.75
N SER A 234 -19.34 -5.01 -9.24
CA SER A 234 -20.07 -5.09 -10.51
C SER A 234 -19.17 -5.12 -11.75
N PHE A 235 -17.93 -4.64 -11.64
CA PHE A 235 -16.91 -4.70 -12.69
C PHE A 235 -15.79 -5.73 -12.41
N GLU A 236 -15.99 -6.64 -11.46
CA GLU A 236 -15.04 -7.71 -11.15
C GLU A 236 -14.68 -8.55 -12.40
N LYS A 237 -15.63 -8.72 -13.32
CA LYS A 237 -15.42 -9.40 -14.61
C LYS A 237 -14.34 -8.73 -15.48
N ASP A 238 -14.23 -7.40 -15.43
CA ASP A 238 -13.27 -6.64 -16.23
C ASP A 238 -11.87 -6.80 -15.64
N VAL A 239 -11.76 -6.81 -14.31
CA VAL A 239 -10.53 -7.15 -13.58
C VAL A 239 -10.06 -8.56 -13.94
N LYS A 240 -10.94 -9.57 -13.86
CA LYS A 240 -10.61 -10.96 -14.23
C LYS A 240 -10.12 -11.08 -15.67
N LYS A 241 -10.77 -10.36 -16.60
CA LYS A 241 -10.38 -10.34 -18.01
C LYS A 241 -8.94 -9.87 -18.20
N LEU A 242 -8.53 -8.78 -17.53
CA LEU A 242 -7.16 -8.27 -17.63
C LEU A 242 -6.14 -9.14 -16.90
N LEU A 243 -6.56 -9.80 -15.82
CA LEU A 243 -5.70 -10.75 -15.11
C LEU A 243 -5.45 -12.03 -15.92
N GLY A 244 -6.38 -12.40 -16.81
CA GLY A 244 -6.34 -13.64 -17.59
C GLY A 244 -6.92 -14.84 -16.83
N VAL A 245 -7.87 -14.57 -15.93
CA VAL A 245 -8.51 -15.57 -15.05
C VAL A 245 -10.03 -15.61 -15.22
N ALA A 246 -10.51 -15.06 -16.34
CA ALA A 246 -11.91 -15.02 -16.74
C ALA A 246 -12.37 -16.34 -17.36
#